data_AF-A0A9E3FW74-F1
#
_entry.id   AF-A0A9E3FW74-F1
#
_cell.length_a   1.000
_cell.length_b   1.000
_cell.length_c   1.000
_cell.angle_alpha   90.00
_cell.angle_beta   90.00
_cell.angle_gamma   90.00
#
_symmetry.space_group_name_H-M   'P 1'
#
loop_
_entity.id
_entity.type
_entity.pdbx_description
1 polymer ?
#
loop_
_entity_poly.entity_id
_entity_poly.type
_entity_poly.pdbx_seq_one_letter_code
_entity_poly.pdbx_strand_id
1 'polypeptide(L)'
;MRSTAVKAFDRDEVKLSIADQLEKDIATLPRPPALPADEVRSYAPPANRTVPLPDYVTHLDGVSEIGKLSAEAVIREYEAAAREIEAMGQETAKRCEAITASVAGMLEDVKATAAHFRKEAKRIFNDIESCSIITEEVRTTCDALKKKIVE
;
A
#
# COMPACT_ATOMS: atom_id res chain seq x y z
N MET A 1 7.29 57.16 -7.43
CA MET A 1 5.85 57.47 -7.25
C MET A 1 5.24 57.47 -8.64
N ARG A 2 4.24 56.71 -9.08
CA ARG A 2 3.10 55.91 -8.59
C ARG A 2 2.72 55.05 -9.83
N SER A 3 1.96 53.96 -9.86
CA SER A 3 1.23 53.10 -8.94
C SER A 3 0.72 51.98 -9.85
N THR A 4 1.14 50.73 -9.67
CA THR A 4 0.51 49.58 -10.35
C THR A 4 -0.78 49.26 -9.62
N ALA A 5 -1.91 49.75 -10.14
CA ALA A 5 -3.23 49.36 -9.66
C ALA A 5 -3.53 47.93 -10.15
N VAL A 6 -3.43 46.96 -9.25
CA VAL A 6 -3.97 45.61 -9.48
C VAL A 6 -5.50 45.75 -9.47
N LYS A 7 -6.14 45.54 -10.63
CA LYS A 7 -7.60 45.45 -10.71
C LYS A 7 -8.03 44.26 -9.83
N ALA A 8 -8.86 44.54 -8.83
CA ALA A 8 -9.54 43.50 -8.07
C ALA A 8 -10.39 42.68 -9.07
N PHE A 9 -10.09 41.39 -9.20
CA PHE A 9 -10.92 40.46 -9.95
C PHE A 9 -12.19 40.22 -9.14
N ASP A 10 -13.30 40.78 -9.61
CA ASP A 10 -14.61 40.58 -9.00
C ASP A 10 -15.08 39.14 -9.28
N ARG A 11 -15.20 38.35 -8.20
CA ARG A 11 -15.53 36.92 -8.28
C ARG A 11 -16.96 36.68 -8.77
N ASP A 12 -17.84 37.66 -8.65
CA ASP A 12 -19.25 37.49 -8.97
C ASP A 12 -19.56 37.74 -10.46
N GLU A 13 -18.77 38.57 -11.16
CA GLU A 13 -18.82 38.69 -12.64
C GLU A 13 -18.38 37.39 -13.34
N VAL A 14 -17.35 36.72 -12.80
CA VAL A 14 -16.84 35.46 -13.38
C VAL A 14 -17.84 34.32 -13.21
N LYS A 15 -18.60 34.28 -12.12
CA LYS A 15 -19.62 33.24 -11.88
C LYS A 15 -20.81 33.35 -12.82
N LEU A 16 -21.29 34.57 -13.10
CA LEU A 16 -22.39 34.79 -14.06
C LEU A 16 -21.98 34.32 -15.47
N SER A 17 -20.76 34.64 -15.88
CA SER A 17 -20.21 34.25 -17.20
C SER A 17 -20.12 32.74 -17.39
N ILE A 18 -19.74 31.99 -16.33
CA ILE A 18 -19.65 30.53 -16.40
C ILE A 18 -21.03 29.87 -16.50
N ALA A 19 -22.01 30.37 -15.74
CA ALA A 19 -23.37 29.82 -15.79
C ALA A 19 -24.01 30.01 -17.18
N ASP A 20 -23.88 31.21 -17.74
CA ASP A 20 -24.41 31.53 -19.08
C ASP A 20 -23.70 30.72 -20.19
N GLN A 21 -22.41 30.46 -20.02
CA GLN A 21 -21.66 29.64 -20.95
C GLN A 21 -22.07 28.16 -20.86
N LEU A 22 -22.29 27.64 -19.64
CA LEU A 22 -22.76 26.28 -19.42
C LEU A 22 -24.14 26.02 -20.01
N GLU A 23 -25.07 26.98 -19.88
CA GLU A 23 -26.41 26.85 -20.45
C GLU A 23 -26.39 26.85 -21.98
N LYS A 24 -25.53 27.67 -22.59
CA LYS A 24 -25.31 27.65 -24.05
C LYS A 24 -24.70 26.33 -24.50
N ASP A 25 -23.71 25.82 -23.79
CA ASP A 25 -23.05 24.56 -24.13
C ASP A 25 -24.07 23.41 -24.05
N ILE A 26 -24.90 23.35 -22.99
CA ILE A 26 -25.98 22.35 -22.85
C ILE A 26 -26.99 22.45 -24.00
N ALA A 27 -27.38 23.66 -24.39
CA ALA A 27 -28.33 23.87 -25.48
C ALA A 27 -27.81 23.42 -26.86
N THR A 28 -26.48 23.34 -27.02
CA THR A 28 -25.84 22.87 -28.25
C THR A 28 -25.57 21.37 -28.27
N LEU A 29 -25.76 20.67 -27.15
CA LEU A 29 -25.60 19.22 -27.11
C LEU A 29 -26.72 18.53 -27.92
N PRO A 30 -26.38 17.56 -28.78
CA PRO A 30 -27.38 16.78 -29.48
C PRO A 30 -28.26 16.04 -28.46
N ARG A 31 -29.58 16.26 -28.54
CA ARG A 31 -30.53 15.58 -27.67
C ARG A 31 -30.36 14.07 -27.89
N PRO A 32 -30.09 13.26 -26.85
CA PRO A 32 -29.96 11.83 -27.02
C PRO A 32 -31.25 11.29 -27.64
N PRO A 33 -31.16 10.33 -28.58
CA PRO A 33 -32.35 9.70 -29.14
C PRO A 33 -33.20 9.15 -28.00
N ALA A 34 -34.52 9.28 -28.11
CA ALA A 34 -35.44 8.66 -27.17
C ALA A 34 -35.11 7.15 -27.16
N LEU A 35 -34.69 6.65 -25.99
CA LEU A 35 -34.33 5.26 -25.84
C LEU A 35 -35.58 4.41 -26.14
N PRO A 36 -35.46 3.32 -26.91
CA PRO A 36 -36.58 2.42 -27.14
C PRO A 36 -37.10 1.91 -25.79
N ALA A 37 -38.41 2.04 -25.58
CA ALA A 37 -39.06 1.76 -24.29
C ALA A 37 -39.03 0.27 -23.88
N ASP A 38 -38.50 -0.62 -24.74
CA ASP A 38 -38.65 -2.07 -24.64
C ASP A 38 -37.34 -2.83 -24.34
N GLU A 39 -36.23 -2.10 -24.13
CA GLU A 39 -34.99 -2.75 -23.70
C GLU A 39 -35.01 -2.89 -22.18
N VAL A 40 -35.22 -4.12 -21.69
CA VAL A 40 -35.03 -4.46 -20.27
C VAL A 40 -33.58 -4.20 -19.92
N ARG A 41 -33.30 -2.99 -19.41
CA ARG A 41 -32.00 -2.67 -18.83
C ARG A 41 -31.82 -3.50 -17.57
N SER A 42 -31.18 -4.64 -17.71
CA SER A 42 -30.63 -5.37 -16.58
C SER A 42 -29.52 -4.50 -15.98
N TYR A 43 -29.74 -3.99 -14.78
CA TYR A 43 -28.79 -3.12 -14.06
C TYR A 43 -27.56 -3.88 -13.54
N ALA A 44 -27.61 -5.22 -13.53
CA ALA A 44 -26.49 -6.06 -13.12
C ALA A 44 -25.40 -6.09 -14.20
N PRO A 45 -24.11 -6.02 -13.82
CA PRO A 45 -22.99 -6.23 -14.73
C PRO A 45 -23.13 -7.55 -15.52
N PRO A 46 -22.80 -7.58 -16.83
CA PRO A 46 -23.01 -8.77 -17.67
C PRO A 46 -22.41 -10.05 -17.12
N ALA A 47 -21.24 -9.95 -16.46
CA ALA A 47 -20.53 -11.08 -15.87
C ALA A 47 -21.32 -11.80 -14.75
N ASN A 48 -22.19 -11.07 -14.05
CA ASN A 48 -22.95 -11.62 -12.92
C ASN A 48 -24.30 -12.21 -13.37
N ARG A 49 -24.70 -12.02 -14.63
CA ARG A 49 -26.02 -12.46 -15.14
C ARG A 49 -26.09 -13.97 -15.35
N THR A 50 -24.96 -14.65 -15.52
CA THR A 50 -24.87 -16.09 -15.83
C THR A 50 -24.39 -16.92 -14.65
N VAL A 51 -24.12 -16.30 -13.50
CA VAL A 51 -23.73 -17.01 -12.28
C VAL A 51 -24.91 -17.91 -11.86
N PRO A 52 -24.70 -19.24 -11.74
CA PRO A 52 -25.73 -20.14 -11.24
C PRO A 52 -26.22 -19.69 -9.87
N LEU A 53 -27.53 -19.77 -9.65
CA LEU A 53 -28.06 -19.49 -8.32
C LEU A 53 -27.56 -20.52 -7.32
N PRO A 54 -27.15 -20.08 -6.12
CA PRO A 54 -26.81 -20.99 -5.04
C PRO A 54 -28.01 -21.84 -4.60
N ASP A 55 -27.72 -23.07 -4.15
CA ASP A 55 -28.72 -24.05 -3.71
C ASP A 55 -29.58 -23.57 -2.52
N TYR A 56 -29.09 -22.60 -1.75
CA TYR A 56 -29.81 -22.04 -0.62
C TYR A 56 -30.91 -21.05 -1.02
N VAL A 57 -31.00 -20.66 -2.31
CA VAL A 57 -32.00 -19.70 -2.78
C VAL A 57 -33.29 -20.40 -3.15
N THR A 58 -34.33 -20.16 -2.36
CA THR A 58 -35.69 -20.67 -2.62
C THR A 58 -36.68 -19.51 -2.64
N HIS A 59 -37.52 -19.43 -3.67
CA HIS A 59 -38.59 -18.43 -3.73
C HIS A 59 -39.83 -18.88 -2.97
N LEU A 60 -40.50 -17.94 -2.33
CA LEU A 60 -41.81 -18.17 -1.71
C LEU A 60 -42.93 -18.23 -2.76
N ASP A 61 -44.00 -18.95 -2.43
CA ASP A 61 -45.20 -19.00 -3.26
C ASP A 61 -45.86 -17.62 -3.38
N GLY A 62 -46.37 -17.31 -4.56
CA GLY A 62 -47.07 -16.05 -4.84
C GLY A 62 -46.18 -14.83 -5.11
N VAL A 63 -44.84 -14.96 -5.09
CA VAL A 63 -43.93 -13.89 -5.51
C VAL A 63 -44.02 -13.67 -7.01
N SER A 64 -44.14 -12.42 -7.44
CA SER A 64 -44.19 -12.05 -8.86
C SER A 64 -42.88 -12.40 -9.57
N GLU A 65 -42.95 -12.66 -10.88
CA GLU A 65 -41.77 -13.02 -11.67
C GLU A 65 -40.66 -11.95 -11.62
N ILE A 66 -41.06 -10.68 -11.68
CA ILE A 66 -40.14 -9.55 -11.52
C ILE A 66 -39.47 -9.59 -10.14
N GLY A 67 -40.23 -9.92 -9.09
CA GLY A 67 -39.69 -10.06 -7.74
C GLY A 67 -38.68 -11.20 -7.63
N LYS A 68 -38.95 -12.35 -8.26
CA LYS A 68 -38.02 -13.48 -8.31
C LYS A 68 -36.70 -13.09 -8.99
N LEU A 69 -36.78 -12.57 -10.21
CA LEU A 69 -35.61 -12.15 -10.99
C LEU A 69 -34.79 -11.06 -10.29
N SER A 70 -35.46 -10.12 -9.62
CA SER A 70 -34.78 -9.06 -8.86
C SER A 70 -34.03 -9.63 -7.65
N ALA A 71 -34.65 -10.54 -6.90
CA ALA A 71 -34.00 -11.20 -5.76
C ALA A 71 -32.80 -12.05 -6.21
N GLU A 72 -32.96 -12.79 -7.32
CA GLU A 72 -31.86 -13.58 -7.90
C GLU A 72 -30.68 -12.71 -8.33
N ALA A 73 -30.95 -11.56 -8.97
CA ALA A 73 -29.90 -10.64 -9.40
C ALA A 73 -29.07 -10.13 -8.21
N VAL A 74 -29.74 -9.75 -7.11
CA VAL A 74 -29.07 -9.32 -5.89
C VAL A 74 -28.19 -10.44 -5.35
N ILE A 75 -28.71 -11.67 -5.22
CA ILE A 75 -27.88 -12.79 -4.74
C ILE A 75 -26.66 -13.01 -5.63
N ARG A 76 -26.80 -12.99 -6.96
CA ARG A 76 -25.66 -13.16 -7.87
C ARG A 76 -24.59 -12.08 -7.68
N GLU A 77 -24.97 -10.84 -7.40
CA GLU A 77 -24.03 -9.75 -7.11
C GLU A 77 -23.30 -9.95 -5.78
N TYR A 78 -24.02 -10.35 -4.72
CA TYR A 78 -23.39 -10.64 -3.43
C TYR A 78 -22.46 -11.85 -3.48
N GLU A 79 -22.82 -12.90 -4.22
CA GLU A 79 -21.97 -14.06 -4.45
C GLU A 79 -20.72 -13.73 -5.29
N ALA A 80 -20.84 -12.83 -6.26
CA ALA A 80 -19.69 -12.30 -6.97
C ALA A 80 -18.75 -11.53 -6.03
N ALA A 81 -19.30 -10.63 -5.22
CA ALA A 81 -18.52 -9.87 -4.24
C ALA A 81 -17.86 -10.77 -3.19
N ALA A 82 -18.57 -11.79 -2.69
CA ALA A 82 -18.02 -12.75 -1.74
C ALA A 82 -16.80 -13.48 -2.32
N ARG A 83 -16.89 -13.96 -3.57
CA ARG A 83 -15.76 -14.59 -4.27
C ARG A 83 -14.58 -13.66 -4.48
N GLU A 84 -14.83 -12.38 -4.79
CA GLU A 84 -13.77 -11.39 -4.90
C GLU A 84 -13.08 -11.13 -3.55
N ILE A 85 -13.83 -11.09 -2.45
CA ILE A 85 -13.28 -10.99 -1.09
C ILE A 85 -12.42 -12.20 -0.74
N GLU A 86 -12.89 -13.41 -1.06
CA GLU A 86 -12.13 -14.65 -0.85
C GLU A 86 -10.82 -14.66 -1.65
N ALA A 87 -10.89 -14.27 -2.93
CA ALA A 87 -9.72 -14.18 -3.79
C ALA A 87 -8.71 -13.15 -3.27
N MET A 88 -9.18 -11.98 -2.83
CA MET A 88 -8.36 -10.95 -2.19
C MET A 88 -7.69 -11.48 -0.91
N GLY A 89 -8.43 -12.24 -0.09
CA GLY A 89 -7.93 -12.87 1.12
C GLY A 89 -6.81 -13.87 0.84
N GLN A 90 -7.00 -14.73 -0.17
CA GLN A 90 -5.99 -15.70 -0.62
C GLN A 90 -4.72 -15.01 -1.14
N GLU A 91 -4.86 -13.95 -1.92
CA GLU A 91 -3.71 -13.19 -2.41
C GLU A 91 -2.96 -12.51 -1.25
N THR A 92 -3.69 -11.93 -0.30
CA THR A 92 -3.12 -11.29 0.88
C THR A 92 -2.34 -12.30 1.72
N ALA A 93 -2.89 -13.49 1.95
CA ALA A 93 -2.19 -14.56 2.67
C ALA A 93 -0.86 -14.93 1.99
N LYS A 94 -0.86 -15.14 0.65
CA LYS A 94 0.36 -15.41 -0.12
C LYS A 94 1.39 -14.29 -0.01
N ARG A 95 0.95 -13.02 -0.05
CA ARG A 95 1.84 -11.86 0.12
C ARG A 95 2.44 -11.82 1.53
N CYS A 96 1.65 -12.10 2.56
CA CYS A 96 2.14 -12.19 3.94
C CYS A 96 3.19 -13.29 4.12
N GLU A 97 2.98 -14.47 3.52
CA GLU A 97 3.97 -15.55 3.52
C GLU A 97 5.28 -15.12 2.86
N ALA A 98 5.21 -14.51 1.67
CA ALA A 98 6.39 -14.01 0.96
C ALA A 98 7.16 -12.94 1.75
N ILE A 99 6.44 -11.98 2.36
CA ILE A 99 7.05 -10.96 3.23
C ILE A 99 7.72 -11.61 4.43
N THR A 100 7.04 -12.57 5.08
CA THR A 100 7.58 -13.27 6.25
C THR A 100 8.85 -14.03 5.91
N ALA A 101 8.88 -14.72 4.77
CA ALA A 101 10.07 -15.40 4.27
C ALA A 101 11.22 -14.41 3.99
N SER A 102 10.93 -13.25 3.40
CA SER A 102 11.93 -12.20 3.15
C SER A 102 12.49 -11.63 4.47
N VAL A 103 11.64 -11.34 5.45
CA VAL A 103 12.06 -10.85 6.78
C VAL A 103 12.91 -11.89 7.51
N ALA A 104 12.57 -13.18 7.40
CA ALA A 104 13.38 -14.25 7.98
C ALA A 104 14.79 -14.29 7.38
N GLY A 105 14.92 -14.10 6.05
CA GLY A 105 16.23 -13.97 5.39
C GLY A 105 17.02 -12.77 5.91
N MET A 106 16.40 -11.58 5.97
CA MET A 106 17.03 -10.37 6.51
C MET A 106 17.49 -10.55 7.96
N LEU A 107 16.73 -11.29 8.77
CA LEU A 107 17.10 -11.57 10.15
C LEU A 107 18.39 -12.42 10.24
N GLU A 108 18.56 -13.39 9.35
CA GLU A 108 19.80 -14.16 9.28
C GLU A 108 21.00 -13.30 8.86
N ASP A 109 20.81 -12.37 7.91
CA ASP A 109 21.87 -11.41 7.53
C ASP A 109 22.28 -10.51 8.70
N VAL A 110 21.31 -10.03 9.49
CA VAL A 110 21.57 -9.24 10.71
C VAL A 110 22.31 -10.07 11.76
N LYS A 111 21.93 -11.34 11.96
CA LYS A 111 22.64 -12.24 12.88
C LYS A 111 24.08 -12.48 12.43
N ALA A 112 24.31 -12.71 11.13
CA ALA A 112 25.63 -12.89 10.55
C ALA A 112 26.49 -11.63 10.74
N THR A 113 25.91 -10.45 10.51
CA THR A 113 26.58 -9.16 10.75
C THR A 113 26.96 -9.00 12.22
N ALA A 114 26.06 -9.28 13.15
CA ALA A 114 26.35 -9.23 14.59
C ALA A 114 27.46 -10.22 15.00
N ALA A 115 27.47 -11.42 14.43
CA ALA A 115 28.53 -12.40 14.67
C ALA A 115 29.90 -11.90 14.16
N HIS A 116 29.93 -11.26 12.98
CA HIS A 116 31.13 -10.64 12.43
C HIS A 116 31.68 -9.55 13.37
N PHE A 117 30.82 -8.64 13.86
CA PHE A 117 31.25 -7.59 14.81
C PHE A 117 31.81 -8.17 16.11
N ARG A 118 31.21 -9.24 16.65
CA ARG A 118 31.75 -9.91 17.84
C ARG A 118 33.14 -10.50 17.60
N LYS A 119 33.36 -11.10 16.42
CA LYS A 119 34.67 -11.64 16.02
C LYS A 119 35.72 -10.54 15.90
N GLU A 120 35.38 -9.46 15.19
CA GLU A 120 36.30 -8.32 15.03
C GLU A 120 36.61 -7.62 16.36
N ALA A 121 35.61 -7.46 17.23
CA ALA A 121 35.82 -6.93 18.57
C ALA A 121 36.81 -7.79 19.37
N LYS A 122 36.69 -9.13 19.29
CA LYS A 122 37.63 -10.03 19.98
C LYS A 122 39.04 -9.95 19.40
N ARG A 123 39.19 -9.78 18.08
CA ARG A 123 40.49 -9.57 17.42
C ARG A 123 41.16 -8.31 17.96
N ILE A 124 40.47 -7.17 17.89
CA ILE A 124 40.99 -5.88 18.35
C ILE A 124 41.32 -5.92 19.86
N PHE A 125 40.47 -6.56 20.66
CA PHE A 125 40.73 -6.77 22.09
C PHE A 125 42.07 -7.48 22.32
N ASN A 126 42.32 -8.59 21.62
CA ASN A 126 43.57 -9.34 21.76
C ASN A 126 44.78 -8.50 21.29
N ASP A 127 44.63 -7.74 20.21
CA ASP A 127 45.69 -6.84 19.71
C ASP A 127 46.05 -5.78 20.76
N ILE A 128 45.05 -5.20 21.44
CA ILE A 128 45.25 -4.23 22.52
C ILE A 128 45.97 -4.88 23.71
N GLU A 129 45.55 -6.06 24.14
CA GLU A 129 46.21 -6.77 25.24
C GLU A 129 47.67 -7.08 24.91
N SER A 130 47.95 -7.59 23.71
CA SER A 130 49.30 -7.91 23.26
C SER A 130 50.19 -6.67 23.22
N CYS A 131 49.70 -5.56 22.65
CA CYS A 131 50.44 -4.29 22.64
C CYS A 131 50.68 -3.75 24.05
N SER A 132 49.72 -3.92 24.95
CA SER A 132 49.82 -3.46 26.34
C SER A 132 50.91 -4.24 27.10
N ILE A 133 50.98 -5.55 26.92
CA ILE A 133 52.03 -6.41 27.52
C ILE A 133 53.41 -5.95 27.05
N ILE A 134 53.61 -5.83 25.74
CA ILE A 134 54.90 -5.41 25.16
C ILE A 134 55.30 -4.03 25.68
N THR A 135 54.34 -3.10 25.77
CA THR A 135 54.59 -1.75 26.29
C THR A 135 55.05 -1.78 27.75
N GLU A 136 54.45 -2.63 28.58
CA GLU A 136 54.83 -2.77 29.99
C GLU A 136 56.20 -3.45 30.17
N GLU A 137 56.52 -4.43 29.32
CA GLU A 137 57.85 -5.05 29.27
C GLU A 137 58.94 -4.03 28.89
N VAL A 138 58.67 -3.18 27.90
CA VAL A 138 59.58 -2.09 27.51
C VAL A 138 59.79 -1.12 28.68
N ARG A 139 58.71 -0.66 29.32
CA ARG A 139 58.79 0.21 30.49
C ARG A 139 59.67 -0.41 31.59
N THR A 140 59.38 -1.65 31.95
CA THR A 140 60.09 -2.40 32.99
C THR A 140 61.58 -2.53 32.66
N THR A 141 61.91 -2.85 31.41
CA THR A 141 63.29 -3.00 30.95
C THR A 141 64.05 -1.68 30.96
N CYS A 142 63.41 -0.60 30.49
CA CYS A 142 63.98 0.76 30.55
C CYS A 142 64.24 1.22 31.99
N ASP A 143 63.31 0.98 32.91
CA ASP A 143 63.48 1.31 34.33
C ASP A 143 64.64 0.52 34.97
N ALA A 144 64.75 -0.76 34.65
CA ALA A 144 65.85 -1.61 35.12
C ALA A 144 67.21 -1.13 34.57
N LEU A 145 67.29 -0.76 33.29
CA LEU A 145 68.51 -0.22 32.68
C LEU A 145 68.88 1.13 33.32
N LYS A 146 67.91 2.01 33.52
CA LYS A 146 68.12 3.33 34.13
C LYS A 146 68.71 3.21 35.54
N LYS A 147 68.23 2.28 36.37
CA LYS A 147 68.80 2.02 37.70
C LYS A 147 70.28 1.67 37.63
N LYS A 148 70.68 0.80 36.70
CA LYS A 148 72.09 0.40 36.50
C LYS A 148 73.02 1.52 36.01
N ILE A 149 72.48 2.59 35.45
CA ILE A 149 73.27 3.75 34.99
C ILE A 149 73.51 4.74 36.14
N VAL A 150 72.60 4.77 37.12
CA VAL A 150 72.65 5.73 38.24
C VAL A 150 73.37 5.14 39.47
N GLU A 151 73.41 3.81 39.61
CA GLU A 151 74.31 3.07 40.52
C GLU A 151 75.75 3.00 39.98
#